data_AF-A0A963EXZ7-F1
#
_entry.id   AF-A0A963EXZ7-F1
#
_cell.length_a   1.000
_cell.length_b   1.000
_cell.length_c   1.000
_cell.angle_alpha   90.00
_cell.angle_beta   90.00
_cell.angle_gamma   90.00
#
_symmetry.space_group_name_H-M   'P 1'
#
loop_
_entity.id
_entity.type
_entity.pdbx_description
1 polymer ?
#
loop_
_entity_poly.entity_id
_entity_poly.type
_entity_poly.pdbx_seq_one_letter_code
_entity_poly.pdbx_strand_id
1 'polypeptide(L)' 'DPDDDNDGIPDQQEIGLKTDPKNPDTDGDGVSDGDEVAQRRNPLVNEAAVLAAVISALLGE' A
#
# COMPACT_ATOMS: atom_id res chain seq x y z
N ASP A 1 -5.31 3.54 -19.77
CA ASP A 1 -6.46 4.14 -19.08
C ASP A 1 -5.96 5.50 -18.56
N PRO A 2 -6.69 6.28 -17.74
CA PRO A 2 -6.03 7.22 -16.80
C PRO A 2 -5.79 6.65 -15.39
N ASP A 3 -6.22 5.41 -15.17
CA ASP A 3 -6.11 4.59 -13.95
C ASP A 3 -5.87 3.14 -14.45
N ASP A 4 -4.59 2.79 -14.67
CA ASP A 4 -4.18 1.58 -15.40
C ASP A 4 -4.41 0.28 -14.61
N ASP A 5 -4.53 0.35 -13.28
CA ASP A 5 -4.78 -0.81 -12.41
C ASP A 5 -6.17 -0.85 -11.75
N ASN A 6 -6.95 0.21 -11.93
CA ASN A 6 -8.34 0.33 -11.48
C ASN A 6 -8.51 0.26 -9.96
N ASP A 7 -7.56 0.79 -9.21
CA ASP A 7 -7.61 0.88 -7.75
C ASP A 7 -8.35 2.14 -7.24
N GLY A 8 -8.65 3.09 -8.14
CA GLY A 8 -9.33 4.35 -7.85
C GLY A 8 -8.41 5.55 -7.68
N ILE A 9 -7.10 5.41 -7.89
CA ILE A 9 -6.11 6.48 -7.97
C ILE A 9 -5.69 6.66 -9.44
N PRO A 10 -5.74 7.88 -10.00
CA PRO A 10 -5.20 8.12 -11.34
C PRO A 10 -3.68 7.94 -11.40
N ASP A 11 -3.14 7.41 -12.51
CA ASP A 11 -1.70 7.12 -12.69
C ASP A 11 -0.79 8.32 -12.33
N GLN A 12 -1.23 9.53 -12.67
CA GLN A 12 -0.47 10.75 -12.40
C GLN A 12 -0.41 11.08 -10.90
N GLN A 13 -1.45 10.75 -10.15
CA GLN A 13 -1.50 10.93 -8.70
C GLN A 13 -0.65 9.87 -8.01
N GLU A 14 -0.66 8.63 -8.50
CA GLU A 14 0.17 7.54 -8.02
C GLU A 14 1.67 7.85 -8.10
N ILE A 15 2.13 8.46 -9.19
CA ILE A 15 3.52 8.95 -9.30
C ILE A 15 3.87 9.91 -8.15
N GLY A 16 2.91 10.73 -7.70
CA GLY A 16 3.08 11.64 -6.57
C GLY A 16 3.09 10.94 -5.22
N LEU A 17 2.31 9.85 -5.09
CA LEU A 17 2.25 8.99 -3.90
C LEU A 17 3.40 7.97 -3.85
N LYS A 18 4.09 7.76 -4.97
CA LYS A 18 5.12 6.74 -5.19
C LYS A 18 4.58 5.30 -5.16
N THR A 19 3.30 5.12 -5.45
CA THR A 19 2.70 3.82 -5.76
C THR A 19 3.02 3.41 -7.20
N ASP A 20 2.81 2.14 -7.55
CA ASP A 20 3.03 1.61 -8.89
C ASP A 20 1.71 1.65 -9.69
N PRO A 21 1.61 2.47 -10.76
CA PRO A 21 0.37 2.70 -11.51
C PRO A 21 -0.13 1.53 -12.35
N LYS A 22 0.42 0.34 -12.12
CA LYS A 22 0.06 -0.92 -12.77
C LYS A 22 -0.17 -2.02 -11.76
N ASN A 23 -0.11 -1.70 -10.48
CA ASN A 23 -0.21 -2.64 -9.40
C ASN A 23 -1.12 -2.03 -8.32
N PRO A 24 -2.36 -2.55 -8.19
CA PRO A 24 -3.34 -1.93 -7.32
C PRO A 24 -3.00 -2.06 -5.83
N ASP A 25 -1.94 -2.80 -5.45
CA ASP A 25 -1.47 -3.03 -4.07
C ASP A 25 0.07 -2.96 -4.07
N THR A 26 0.62 -1.74 -3.94
CA THR A 26 2.05 -1.48 -4.14
C THR A 26 2.93 -2.20 -3.13
N ASP A 27 2.49 -2.30 -1.87
CA ASP A 27 3.27 -2.90 -0.80
C ASP A 27 2.99 -4.39 -0.57
N GLY A 28 1.95 -4.93 -1.21
CA GLY A 28 1.60 -6.34 -1.23
C GLY A 28 1.01 -6.83 0.09
N ASP A 29 0.32 -5.98 0.85
CA ASP A 29 -0.35 -6.38 2.10
C ASP A 29 -1.77 -6.95 1.91
N GLY A 30 -2.28 -6.87 0.68
CA GLY A 30 -3.61 -7.35 0.29
C GLY A 30 -4.70 -6.28 0.37
N VAL A 31 -4.36 -5.02 0.62
CA VAL A 31 -5.26 -3.87 0.53
C VAL A 31 -4.81 -3.00 -0.64
N SER A 32 -5.75 -2.49 -1.45
CA SER A 32 -5.36 -1.67 -2.59
C SER A 32 -4.93 -0.26 -2.19
N ASP A 33 -4.00 0.34 -2.93
CA ASP A 33 -3.42 1.65 -2.62
C ASP A 33 -4.53 2.71 -2.49
N GLY A 34 -5.55 2.66 -3.36
CA GLY A 34 -6.74 3.50 -3.32
C GLY A 34 -7.58 3.36 -2.05
N ASP A 35 -7.77 2.13 -1.54
CA ASP A 35 -8.52 1.89 -0.30
C ASP A 35 -7.72 2.41 0.90
N GLU A 36 -6.41 2.24 0.88
CA GLU A 36 -5.52 2.76 1.90
C GLU A 36 -5.52 4.29 1.96
N VAL A 37 -5.41 4.96 0.81
CA VAL A 37 -5.47 6.42 0.71
C VAL A 37 -6.83 6.93 1.20
N ALA A 38 -7.94 6.27 0.84
CA ALA A 38 -9.28 6.62 1.31
C ALA A 38 -9.42 6.49 2.84
N GLN A 39 -8.76 5.50 3.43
CA GLN A 39 -8.72 5.26 4.87
C GLN A 39 -7.63 6.07 5.61
N ARG A 40 -6.86 6.89 4.90
CA ARG A 40 -5.69 7.64 5.43
C ARG A 40 -4.60 6.73 6.01
N ARG A 41 -4.44 5.56 5.43
CA ARG A 41 -3.31 4.65 5.63
C ARG A 41 -2.15 5.00 4.68
N ASN A 42 -1.06 4.25 4.75
CA ASN A 42 0.12 4.44 3.93
C ASN A 42 0.29 3.27 2.95
N PRO A 43 0.10 3.49 1.63
CA PRO A 43 0.15 2.45 0.60
C PRO A 43 1.54 1.90 0.27
N LEU A 44 2.54 2.26 1.08
CA LEU A 44 3.94 1.86 0.91
C LEU A 44 4.44 1.05 2.11
N VAL A 45 3.56 0.71 3.04
CA VAL A 45 3.91 0.02 4.28
C VAL A 45 3.04 -1.19 4.44
N ASN A 46 3.68 -2.33 4.16
CA ASN A 46 3.02 -3.61 4.32
C ASN A 46 2.66 -3.86 5.79
N GLU A 47 1.43 -3.53 6.18
CA GLU A 47 0.98 -3.63 7.58
C GLU A 47 0.90 -5.09 8.03
N ALA A 48 0.66 -6.02 7.09
CA ALA A 48 0.75 -7.46 7.35
C ALA A 48 2.16 -7.88 7.80
N ALA A 49 3.21 -7.24 7.29
CA ALA A 49 4.60 -7.45 7.70
C ALA A 49 4.96 -6.71 8.99
N VAL A 50 4.38 -5.53 9.25
CA VAL A 50 4.63 -4.76 10.48
C VAL A 50 4.20 -5.54 11.72
N LEU A 51 3.08 -6.28 11.67
CA LEU A 51 2.66 -7.11 12.79
C LEU A 51 3.67 -8.24 13.10
N ALA A 52 4.25 -8.86 12.07
CA ALA A 52 5.27 -9.89 12.25
C ALA A 52 6.57 -9.34 12.85
N ALA A 53 6.99 -8.15 12.43
CA ALA A 53 8.18 -7.48 12.96
C ALA A 53 8.00 -7.01 14.42
N VAL A 54 6.84 -6.46 14.75
CA VAL A 54 6.52 -6.00 16.12
C VAL A 54 6.44 -7.18 17.10
N ILE A 55 5.84 -8.30 16.69
CA ILE A 55 5.84 -9.53 17.50
C ILE A 55 7.27 -10.05 17.71
N SER A 56 8.11 -10.03 16.68
CA SER A 56 9.52 -10.45 16.78
C SER A 56 10.33 -9.56 17.74
N ALA A 57 10.08 -8.24 17.75
CA ALA A 57 10.76 -7.32 18.65
C ALA A 57 10.27 -7.39 20.11
N LEU A 58 9.00 -7.73 20.34
CA LEU A 58 8.40 -7.87 21.68
C LEU A 58 8.66 -9.22 22.34
N LEU A 59 8.90 -10.27 21.55
CA LEU A 59 9.16 -11.63 22.07
C LEU A 59 10.62 -11.89 22.43
N GLY A 60 11.51 -10.91 22.24
CA GLY A 60 12.86 -10.85 22.81
C GLY A 60 13.63 -12.17 22.82
N GLU A 61 14.43 -12.42 21.79
CA GLU A 61 15.61 -13.27 21.97
C GLU A 61 16.64 -12.60 22.89
#